data_AF-G9YHM6-F1
#
_entry.id   AF-G9YHM6-F1
#
_cell.length_a   1.000
_cell.length_b   1.000
_cell.length_c   1.000
_cell.angle_alpha   90.00
_cell.angle_beta   90.00
_cell.angle_gamma   90.00
#
_symmetry.space_group_name_H-M   'P 1'
#
loop_
_entity.id
_entity.type
_entity.pdbx_description
1 polymer ?
#
loop_
_entity_poly.entity_id
_entity_poly.type
_entity_poly.pdbx_seq_one_letter_code
_entity_poly.pdbx_strand_id
1 'polypeptide(L)'
;MTGSAYPGMWDVSYEPGNLESMADAYSRTYINCCLEQRGAVLEQVCRDGKCDGLIMHQNRSCKNMTLLNNEGGQRVQRNLGIPYVIFDGDQCDPRNFSEAQFDTRVEALCETMEEQKTSEGGKR
;
A
#
# COMPACT_ATOMS: atom_id res chain seq x y z
N MET A 1 -3.54 9.98 10.11
CA MET A 1 -2.47 9.09 10.62
C MET A 1 -1.91 8.34 9.42
N THR A 2 -0.70 7.78 9.47
CA THR A 2 -0.04 7.13 8.30
C THR A 2 0.23 5.66 8.58
N GLY A 3 -0.13 4.78 7.63
CA GLY A 3 0.23 3.36 7.64
C GLY A 3 1.27 3.04 6.57
N SER A 4 2.07 1.99 6.78
CA SER A 4 2.99 1.46 5.76
C SER A 4 2.96 -0.07 5.79
N ALA A 5 2.83 -0.68 4.61
CA ALA A 5 2.92 -2.13 4.46
C ALA A 5 4.37 -2.63 4.46
N TYR A 6 5.36 -1.73 4.30
CA TYR A 6 6.76 -2.13 4.19
C TYR A 6 7.35 -2.73 5.48
N PRO A 7 7.18 -2.11 6.68
CA PRO A 7 7.68 -2.69 7.92
C PRO A 7 7.09 -4.07 8.23
N GLY A 8 5.81 -4.29 7.93
CA GLY A 8 5.13 -5.57 8.16
C GLY A 8 5.70 -6.73 7.34
N MET A 9 6.53 -6.48 6.32
CA MET A 9 7.26 -7.55 5.63
C MET A 9 8.48 -8.05 6.40
N TRP A 10 9.05 -7.22 7.26
CA TRP A 10 10.30 -7.47 7.97
C TRP A 10 10.10 -7.70 9.47
N ASP A 11 8.92 -7.35 9.98
CA ASP A 11 8.48 -7.64 11.35
C ASP A 11 8.03 -9.10 11.48
N VAL A 12 9.01 -10.01 11.48
CA VAL A 12 8.78 -11.46 11.55
C VAL A 12 8.91 -11.92 13.00
N SER A 13 7.79 -12.40 13.57
CA SER A 13 7.73 -12.94 14.93
C SER A 13 7.54 -14.46 14.92
N TYR A 14 8.38 -15.19 15.65
CA TYR A 14 8.28 -16.64 15.83
C TYR A 14 8.83 -17.06 17.19
N GLU A 15 8.49 -18.28 17.63
CA GLU A 15 8.98 -18.85 18.89
C GLU A 15 10.44 -19.37 18.75
N PRO A 16 11.40 -18.85 19.54
CA PRO A 16 12.79 -19.31 19.48
C PRO A 16 12.92 -20.82 19.76
N GLY A 17 13.63 -21.53 18.89
CA GLY A 17 13.80 -22.99 18.98
C GLY A 17 12.70 -23.81 18.32
N ASN A 18 11.60 -23.18 17.87
CA ASN A 18 10.51 -23.84 17.15
C ASN A 18 10.63 -23.58 15.63
N LEU A 19 11.08 -24.60 14.89
CA LEU A 19 11.28 -24.50 13.44
C LEU A 19 9.97 -24.35 12.66
N GLU A 20 8.86 -24.92 13.15
CA GLU A 20 7.55 -24.79 12.50
C GLU A 20 7.03 -23.37 12.62
N SER A 21 7.12 -22.77 13.82
CA SER A 21 6.76 -21.36 14.04
C SER A 21 7.59 -20.42 13.16
N MET A 22 8.89 -20.68 13.04
CA MET A 22 9.76 -19.91 12.16
C MET A 22 9.35 -20.05 10.69
N ALA A 23 9.15 -21.29 10.21
CA ALA A 23 8.74 -21.54 8.83
C ALA A 23 7.40 -20.88 8.48
N ASP A 24 6.42 -20.95 9.38
CA ASP A 24 5.13 -20.29 9.22
C ASP A 24 5.29 -18.76 9.14
N ALA A 25 6.04 -18.15 10.07
CA ALA A 25 6.24 -16.70 10.11
C ALA A 25 6.88 -16.17 8.81
N TYR A 26 7.93 -16.81 8.30
CA TYR A 26 8.59 -16.42 7.05
C TYR A 26 7.75 -16.70 5.79
N SER A 27 6.81 -17.65 5.85
CA SER A 27 5.95 -17.99 4.71
C SER A 27 4.76 -17.03 4.54
N ARG A 28 4.37 -16.32 5.60
CA ARG A 28 3.22 -15.40 5.63
C ARG A 28 3.50 -14.01 5.08
N THR A 29 4.74 -13.66 4.77
CA THR A 29 5.06 -12.36 4.17
C THR A 29 4.24 -12.18 2.90
N TYR A 30 3.46 -11.11 2.81
CA TYR A 30 2.40 -10.99 1.79
C TYR A 30 2.91 -11.01 0.35
N ILE A 31 4.20 -10.76 0.11
CA ILE A 31 4.84 -10.85 -1.22
C ILE A 31 4.99 -12.28 -1.73
N ASN A 32 4.87 -13.25 -0.83
CA ASN A 32 4.88 -14.69 -1.09
C ASN A 32 3.46 -15.29 -1.08
N CYS A 33 2.42 -14.47 -0.93
CA CYS A 33 1.04 -14.92 -0.85
C CYS A 33 0.24 -14.53 -2.11
N CYS A 34 -0.97 -15.08 -2.22
CA CYS A 34 -1.89 -14.72 -3.28
C CYS A 34 -2.41 -13.28 -3.12
N LEU A 35 -3.03 -12.78 -4.20
CA LEU A 35 -3.60 -11.43 -4.26
C LEU A 35 -4.58 -11.14 -3.12
N GLU A 36 -5.38 -12.13 -2.70
CA GLU A 36 -6.34 -11.97 -1.60
C GLU A 36 -5.65 -11.61 -0.28
N GLN A 37 -4.60 -12.34 0.09
CA GLN A 37 -3.86 -12.08 1.32
C GLN A 37 -3.14 -10.73 1.26
N ARG A 38 -2.54 -10.41 0.13
CA ARG A 38 -1.91 -9.09 -0.09
C ARG A 38 -2.92 -7.96 0.04
N GLY A 39 -4.09 -8.11 -0.58
CA GLY A 39 -5.18 -7.14 -0.50
C GLY A 39 -5.65 -6.93 0.94
N ALA A 40 -5.84 -8.02 1.69
CA ALA A 40 -6.23 -7.96 3.10
C ALA A 40 -5.21 -7.20 3.96
N VAL A 41 -3.90 -7.41 3.72
CA VAL A 41 -2.84 -6.67 4.41
C VAL A 41 -2.89 -5.17 4.08
N LEU A 42 -3.05 -4.80 2.81
CA LEU A 42 -3.15 -3.39 2.41
C LEU A 42 -4.38 -2.72 3.05
N GLU A 43 -5.52 -3.41 3.06
CA GLU A 43 -6.73 -2.93 3.71
C GLU A 43 -6.56 -2.75 5.21
N GLN A 44 -5.92 -3.72 5.88
CA GLN A 44 -5.64 -3.66 7.31
C GLN A 44 -4.74 -2.47 7.66
N VAL A 45 -3.66 -2.28 6.90
CA VAL A 45 -2.76 -1.12 7.06
C VAL A 45 -3.52 0.20 6.91
N CYS A 46 -4.44 0.29 5.94
CA CYS A 46 -5.25 1.50 5.75
C CYS A 46 -6.23 1.73 6.91
N ARG A 47 -6.90 0.68 7.41
CA ARG A 47 -7.82 0.78 8.55
C ARG A 47 -7.10 1.17 9.84
N ASP A 48 -6.01 0.49 10.18
CA ASP A 48 -5.25 0.72 11.40
C ASP A 48 -4.56 2.09 11.38
N GLY A 49 -4.04 2.45 10.20
CA GLY A 49 -3.46 3.77 9.95
C GLY A 49 -4.48 4.90 9.89
N LYS A 50 -5.79 4.61 9.89
CA LYS A 50 -6.88 5.57 9.64
C LYS A 50 -6.56 6.45 8.43
N CYS A 51 -6.20 5.79 7.34
CA CYS A 51 -5.76 6.45 6.11
C CYS A 51 -6.97 6.99 5.34
N ASP A 52 -6.87 8.24 4.89
CA ASP A 52 -7.87 8.86 4.00
C ASP A 52 -7.53 8.60 2.52
N GLY A 53 -6.34 8.08 2.22
CA GLY A 53 -5.90 7.80 0.86
C GLY A 53 -4.68 6.87 0.83
N LEU A 54 -4.41 6.30 -0.33
CA LEU A 54 -3.33 5.35 -0.56
C LEU A 54 -2.41 5.83 -1.69
N ILE A 55 -1.11 5.94 -1.40
CA ILE A 55 -0.08 6.18 -2.42
C ILE A 55 0.76 4.92 -2.63
N MET A 56 0.94 4.51 -3.87
CA MET A 56 1.71 3.32 -4.22
C MET A 56 2.86 3.66 -5.16
N HIS A 57 4.05 3.20 -4.79
CA HIS A 57 5.24 3.28 -5.62
C HIS A 57 5.23 2.16 -6.68
N GLN A 58 5.10 2.51 -7.95
CA GLN A 58 5.42 1.64 -9.08
C GLN A 58 6.93 1.59 -9.26
N ASN A 59 7.52 0.68 -8.50
CA ASN A 59 8.94 0.46 -8.52
C ASN A 59 9.35 -0.34 -9.77
N ARG A 60 10.15 0.29 -10.64
CA ARG A 60 10.60 -0.29 -11.91
C ARG A 60 11.35 -1.62 -11.75
N SER A 61 12.10 -1.79 -10.67
CA SER A 61 12.88 -3.01 -10.39
C SER A 61 12.07 -4.09 -9.67
N CYS A 62 11.15 -3.73 -8.78
CA CYS A 62 10.42 -4.69 -7.95
C CYS A 62 9.18 -5.26 -8.65
N LYS A 63 9.37 -6.10 -9.68
CA LYS A 63 8.29 -6.61 -10.53
C LYS A 63 7.15 -7.30 -9.76
N ASN A 64 7.46 -8.14 -8.77
CA ASN A 64 6.45 -8.83 -7.96
C ASN A 64 5.52 -7.80 -7.26
N MET A 65 6.09 -6.74 -6.70
CA MET A 65 5.30 -5.67 -6.10
C MET A 65 4.52 -4.91 -7.14
N THR A 66 5.21 -4.42 -8.17
CA THR A 66 4.68 -3.46 -9.14
C THR A 66 3.52 -4.02 -9.96
N LEU A 67 3.61 -5.27 -10.42
CA LEU A 67 2.57 -5.91 -11.25
C LEU A 67 1.21 -6.05 -10.55
N LEU A 68 1.17 -5.94 -9.23
CA LEU A 68 -0.04 -6.13 -8.43
C LEU A 68 -0.55 -4.83 -7.78
N ASN A 69 0.15 -3.70 -7.90
CA ASN A 69 -0.29 -2.47 -7.24
C ASN A 69 -1.63 -1.96 -7.78
N ASN A 70 -1.84 -1.95 -9.10
CA ASN A 70 -3.08 -1.41 -9.65
C ASN A 70 -4.30 -2.18 -9.14
N GLU A 71 -4.25 -3.52 -9.20
CA GLU A 71 -5.32 -4.36 -8.65
C GLU A 71 -5.47 -4.18 -7.13
N GLY A 72 -4.36 -4.07 -6.40
CA GLY A 72 -4.37 -3.80 -4.96
C GLY A 72 -5.04 -2.46 -4.61
N GLY A 73 -4.73 -1.39 -5.34
CA GLY A 73 -5.34 -0.07 -5.18
C GLY A 73 -6.82 -0.08 -5.51
N GLN A 74 -7.22 -0.69 -6.63
CA GLN A 74 -8.62 -0.83 -7.01
C GLN A 74 -9.42 -1.60 -5.95
N ARG A 75 -8.83 -2.67 -5.38
CA ARG A 75 -9.43 -3.40 -4.28
C ARG A 75 -9.62 -2.54 -3.04
N VAL A 76 -8.57 -1.85 -2.59
CA VAL A 76 -8.63 -0.97 -1.41
C VAL A 76 -9.68 0.12 -1.62
N GLN A 77 -9.70 0.77 -2.78
CA GLN A 77 -10.69 1.79 -3.11
C GLN A 77 -12.12 1.24 -3.09
N ARG A 78 -12.35 0.08 -3.73
CA ARG A 78 -13.65 -0.58 -3.76
C ARG A 78 -14.14 -0.98 -2.36
N ASN A 79 -13.24 -1.49 -1.52
CA ASN A 79 -13.61 -2.07 -0.23
C ASN A 79 -13.65 -1.04 0.91
N LEU A 80 -12.84 0.01 0.84
CA LEU A 80 -12.71 1.03 1.90
C LEU A 80 -13.26 2.40 1.51
N GLY A 81 -13.51 2.65 0.22
CA GLY A 81 -13.94 3.96 -0.28
C GLY A 81 -12.82 5.00 -0.42
N ILE A 82 -11.58 4.67 -0.04
CA ILE A 82 -10.47 5.63 -0.05
C ILE A 82 -9.82 5.73 -1.44
N PRO A 83 -9.46 6.93 -1.92
CA PRO A 83 -8.79 7.13 -3.20
C PRO A 83 -7.36 6.59 -3.14
N TYR A 84 -6.83 6.24 -4.32
CA TYR A 84 -5.43 5.89 -4.45
C TYR A 84 -4.79 6.52 -5.68
N VAL A 85 -3.49 6.75 -5.60
CA VAL A 85 -2.66 7.15 -6.73
C VAL A 85 -1.42 6.27 -6.82
N ILE A 86 -0.83 6.28 -8.01
CA ILE A 86 0.38 5.57 -8.34
C ILE A 86 1.40 6.59 -8.89
N PHE A 87 2.64 6.50 -8.42
CA PHE A 87 3.78 7.21 -8.99
C PHE A 87 4.85 6.23 -9.44
N ASP A 88 5.57 6.57 -10.50
CA ASP A 88 6.65 5.76 -11.06
C ASP A 88 8.00 6.14 -10.42
N GLY A 89 8.83 5.13 -10.19
CA GLY A 89 10.15 5.31 -9.61
C GLY A 89 10.98 4.04 -9.61
N ASP A 90 12.12 4.09 -8.93
CA ASP A 90 12.94 2.93 -8.63
C ASP A 90 13.60 3.13 -7.26
N GLN A 91 13.89 2.05 -6.54
CA GLN A 91 14.52 2.16 -5.22
C GLN A 91 15.98 2.62 -5.28
N CYS A 92 16.67 2.44 -6.40
CA CYS A 92 18.10 2.74 -6.53
C CYS A 92 18.47 3.47 -7.82
N ASP A 93 17.63 3.46 -8.85
CA ASP A 93 17.93 4.11 -10.14
C ASP A 93 17.18 5.46 -10.29
N PRO A 94 17.86 6.60 -10.07
CA PRO A 94 17.23 7.92 -10.10
C PRO A 94 16.68 8.29 -11.48
N ARG A 95 17.10 7.62 -12.57
CA ARG A 95 16.61 7.89 -13.92
C ARG A 95 15.14 7.51 -14.11
N ASN A 96 14.58 6.68 -13.22
CA ASN A 96 13.21 6.20 -13.31
C ASN A 96 12.23 7.05 -12.48
N PHE A 97 12.70 8.10 -11.80
CA PHE A 97 11.87 8.98 -10.99
C PHE A 97 11.74 10.37 -11.62
N SER A 98 10.54 10.94 -11.53
CA SER A 98 10.23 12.32 -11.94
C SER A 98 9.54 13.04 -10.80
N GLU A 99 10.19 14.06 -10.24
CA GLU A 99 9.67 14.88 -9.14
C GLU A 99 8.34 15.54 -9.52
N ALA A 100 8.27 16.16 -10.71
CA ALA A 100 7.05 16.79 -11.20
C ALA A 100 5.87 15.79 -11.32
N GLN A 101 6.14 14.53 -11.70
CA GLN A 101 5.11 13.50 -11.72
C GLN A 101 4.63 13.18 -10.30
N PHE A 102 5.56 12.95 -9.37
CA PHE A 102 5.25 12.65 -7.99
C PHE A 102 4.40 13.74 -7.35
N ASP A 103 4.81 15.01 -7.49
CA ASP A 103 4.09 16.16 -6.95
C ASP A 103 2.66 16.23 -7.49
N THR A 104 2.50 16.10 -8.81
CA THR A 104 1.17 16.11 -9.46
C THR A 104 0.28 14.95 -8.94
N ARG A 105 0.85 13.76 -8.72
CA ARG A 105 0.10 12.62 -8.21
C ARG A 105 -0.33 12.81 -6.76
N VAL A 106 0.55 13.37 -5.93
CA VAL A 106 0.25 13.67 -4.53
C VAL A 106 -0.80 14.77 -4.43
N GLU A 107 -0.67 15.84 -5.21
CA GLU A 107 -1.67 16.93 -5.28
C GLU A 107 -3.05 16.38 -5.66
N ALA A 108 -3.14 15.59 -6.73
CA ALA A 108 -4.40 14.97 -7.15
C ALA A 108 -5.02 14.06 -6.06
N LEU A 109 -4.19 13.34 -5.30
CA LEU A 109 -4.68 12.54 -4.16
C LEU A 109 -5.24 13.45 -3.06
N CYS A 110 -4.54 14.53 -2.72
CA CYS A 110 -4.97 15.50 -1.71
C CYS A 110 -6.31 16.14 -2.09
N GLU A 111 -6.45 16.62 -3.32
CA GLU A 111 -7.70 17.20 -3.84
C GLU A 111 -8.86 16.20 -3.73
N THR A 112 -8.64 14.96 -4.18
CA THR A 112 -9.68 13.91 -4.11
C THR A 112 -10.09 13.61 -2.66
N MET A 113 -9.12 13.55 -1.73
CA MET A 113 -9.43 13.33 -0.30
C MET A 113 -10.22 14.50 0.30
N GLU A 114 -9.93 15.74 -0.10
CA GLU A 114 -10.64 16.93 0.39
C GLU A 114 -12.07 17.01 -0.14
N GLU A 115 -12.28 16.67 -1.41
CA GLU A 115 -13.61 16.55 -2.03
C GLU A 115 -14.48 15.47 -1.35
N GLN A 116 -13.89 14.33 -0.98
CA GLN A 116 -14.59 13.29 -0.22
C GLN A 116 -15.00 13.79 1.16
N LYS A 117 -14.10 14.45 1.89
CA LYS A 117 -14.38 14.99 3.24
C LYS A 117 -15.49 16.04 3.22
N THR A 118 -15.49 16.93 2.23
CA THR A 118 -16.57 17.93 2.06
C THR A 118 -17.91 17.27 1.71
N SER A 119 -17.89 16.25 0.85
CA SER A 119 -19.09 15.48 0.48
C SER A 119 -19.68 14.67 1.64
N GLU A 120 -18.83 14.14 2.53
CA GLU A 120 -19.25 13.42 3.74
C GLU A 120 -19.73 14.35 4.85
N GLY A 121 -19.13 15.54 4.97
CA GLY A 121 -19.52 16.59 5.91
C GLY A 121 -20.91 17.19 5.64
N GLY A 122 -21.42 17.09 4.41
CA GLY A 122 -22.79 17.48 4.04
C GLY A 122 -23.86 16.41 4.31
N LYS A 123 -23.48 15.23 4.81
CA LYS A 123 -24.38 14.10 5.14
C LYS A 123 -24.53 13.86 6.65
N ARG A 124 -24.05 14.76 7.51
CA ARG A 124 -24.24 14.72 8.96
C ARG A 124 -25.29 15.70 9.44
#